data_AF-A0ABD0YDZ4-F1
#
_entry.id   AF-A0ABD0YDZ4-F1
#
_cell.length_a   1.000
_cell.length_b   1.000
_cell.length_c   1.000
_cell.angle_alpha   90.00
_cell.angle_beta   90.00
_cell.angle_gamma   90.00
#
_symmetry.space_group_name_H-M   'P 1'
#
loop_
_entity.id
_entity.type
_entity.pdbx_description
1 polymer ?
#
loop_
_entity_poly.entity_id
_entity_poly.type
_entity_poly.pdbx_seq_one_letter_code
_entity_poly.pdbx_strand_id
1 'polypeptide(L)'
;ESLEELNGYGTYKPRNIISSILGTPGKGKTLAISNPHDFRQVSSIIDVDVVPETCRRVRLVKHGSERPLGFYIRDGMSFRVTPDGMQKVPGIFISRLVPGGLAESTGLLAVNDEVLEVNGIEVAGKTLDQVTDMMVANSWNLIITVKPANQKTAMGPRRGSVSRNSQVSSGSQATTASDDADYDQDEVLDLTHHQQQPVLHL
;
A
#
# COMPACT_ATOMS: atom_id res chain seq x y z
N GLU A 1 2.65 -27.51 41.42
CA GLU A 1 3.24 -27.78 40.10
C GLU A 1 2.51 -29.00 39.55
N SER A 2 1.90 -29.04 38.37
CA SER A 2 2.22 -28.40 37.10
C SER A 2 0.94 -28.18 36.27
N LEU A 3 0.84 -27.00 35.67
CA LEU A 3 -0.01 -26.71 34.51
C LEU A 3 0.40 -27.60 33.34
N GLU A 4 -0.55 -28.23 32.66
CA GLU A 4 -0.57 -28.46 31.20
C GLU A 4 -1.82 -29.26 30.80
N GLU A 5 -2.95 -28.58 30.80
CA GLU A 5 -4.02 -28.83 29.83
C GLU A 5 -3.89 -27.76 28.76
N LEU A 6 -4.02 -28.15 27.48
CA LEU A 6 -4.72 -27.43 26.40
C LEU A 6 -4.05 -27.73 25.05
N ASN A 7 -4.48 -28.82 24.39
CA ASN A 7 -4.44 -29.01 22.94
C ASN A 7 -5.35 -30.19 22.57
N GLY A 8 -6.67 -29.96 22.59
CA GLY A 8 -7.67 -30.96 22.22
C GLY A 8 -8.21 -30.72 20.81
N TYR A 9 -7.69 -31.44 19.81
CA TYR A 9 -8.38 -31.64 18.54
C TYR A 9 -9.59 -32.54 18.79
N GLY A 10 -10.79 -32.00 18.57
CA GLY A 10 -12.05 -32.64 18.94
C GLY A 10 -12.38 -33.87 18.09
N THR A 11 -12.26 -35.06 18.68
CA THR A 11 -13.02 -36.25 18.27
C THR A 11 -14.43 -36.16 18.87
N TYR A 12 -15.47 -36.24 18.04
CA TYR A 12 -16.86 -36.24 18.49
C TYR A 12 -17.14 -37.41 19.45
N LYS A 13 -17.61 -37.10 20.68
CA LYS A 13 -18.13 -38.11 21.63
C LYS A 13 -19.67 -38.04 21.70
N PRO A 14 -20.37 -39.19 21.78
CA PRO A 14 -21.82 -39.22 21.81
C PRO A 14 -22.36 -38.68 23.14
N ARG A 15 -23.49 -37.98 23.08
CA ARG A 15 -24.15 -37.35 24.23
C ARG A 15 -24.94 -38.39 25.02
N ASN A 16 -24.67 -38.51 26.31
CA ASN A 16 -25.62 -39.09 27.27
C ASN A 16 -26.46 -37.97 27.90
N ILE A 17 -27.76 -38.20 27.90
CA ILE A 17 -28.81 -37.32 28.42
C ILE A 17 -29.21 -37.93 29.76
N ILE A 18 -28.92 -37.28 30.89
CA ILE A 18 -29.66 -37.33 32.18
C ILE A 18 -28.86 -36.48 33.19
N SER A 19 -29.45 -35.37 33.64
CA SER A 19 -29.31 -34.76 34.99
C SER A 19 -29.91 -33.34 34.92
N SER A 20 -31.18 -33.15 35.26
CA SER A 20 -31.73 -32.86 36.61
C SER A 20 -31.44 -31.44 37.13
N ILE A 21 -32.48 -30.59 37.05
CA ILE A 21 -33.00 -29.71 38.10
C ILE A 21 -31.95 -29.03 39.00
N LEU A 22 -31.41 -27.87 38.58
CA LEU A 22 -31.06 -26.75 39.46
C LEU A 22 -30.75 -25.51 38.59
N GLY A 23 -31.40 -24.37 38.86
CA GLY A 23 -31.23 -23.15 38.09
C GLY A 23 -29.79 -22.61 38.16
N THR A 24 -29.12 -22.54 37.01
CA THR A 24 -27.82 -21.87 36.86
C THR A 24 -27.99 -20.53 36.13
N PRO A 25 -27.30 -19.46 36.55
CA PRO A 25 -27.40 -18.14 35.91
C PRO A 25 -27.03 -18.26 34.43
N GLY A 26 -27.78 -17.56 33.57
CA GLY A 26 -27.78 -17.74 32.13
C GLY A 26 -26.36 -17.82 31.55
N LYS A 27 -26.00 -18.99 31.03
CA LYS A 27 -24.79 -19.15 30.21
C LYS A 27 -24.91 -18.19 29.03
N GLY A 28 -24.14 -17.10 29.06
CA GLY A 28 -24.04 -16.16 27.95
C GLY A 28 -23.78 -16.95 26.67
N LYS A 29 -24.59 -16.72 25.64
CA LYS A 29 -24.42 -17.40 24.35
C LYS A 29 -23.04 -17.01 23.82
N THR A 30 -22.12 -17.96 23.79
CA THR A 30 -20.80 -17.77 23.18
C THR A 30 -21.02 -17.39 21.71
N LEU A 31 -20.38 -16.30 21.26
CA LEU A 31 -20.50 -15.85 19.87
C LEU A 31 -19.97 -16.96 18.95
N ALA A 32 -20.81 -17.44 18.04
CA ALA A 32 -20.43 -18.43 17.04
C ALA A 32 -19.88 -17.70 15.80
N ILE A 33 -18.55 -17.70 15.64
CA ILE A 33 -17.87 -17.18 14.46
C ILE A 33 -17.74 -18.32 13.44
N SER A 34 -18.20 -18.12 12.21
CA SER A 34 -18.12 -19.14 11.16
C SER A 34 -16.70 -19.28 10.61
N ASN A 35 -16.46 -20.35 9.84
CA ASN A 35 -15.27 -20.38 8.98
C ASN A 35 -15.32 -19.23 7.97
N PRO A 36 -14.17 -18.76 7.46
CA PRO A 36 -14.17 -17.78 6.39
C PRO A 36 -14.59 -18.43 5.06
N HIS A 37 -15.20 -17.64 4.19
CA HIS A 37 -15.71 -18.07 2.88
C HIS A 37 -15.35 -17.02 1.82
N ASP A 38 -15.40 -17.41 0.54
CA ASP A 38 -15.15 -16.52 -0.61
C ASP A 38 -13.78 -15.83 -0.62
N PHE A 39 -12.71 -16.59 -0.34
CA PHE A 39 -11.34 -16.07 -0.44
C PHE A 39 -10.98 -15.73 -1.87
N ARG A 40 -10.69 -14.45 -2.11
CA ARG A 40 -10.33 -13.93 -3.41
C ARG A 40 -9.04 -13.13 -3.31
N GLN A 41 -8.10 -13.42 -4.20
CA GLN A 41 -6.92 -12.58 -4.34
C GLN A 41 -7.34 -11.24 -4.95
N VAL A 42 -6.98 -10.15 -4.29
CA VAL A 42 -7.28 -8.78 -4.73
C VAL A 42 -6.06 -8.08 -5.34
N SER A 43 -4.85 -8.45 -4.90
CA SER A 43 -3.61 -7.89 -5.44
C SER A 43 -2.40 -8.79 -5.23
N SER A 44 -1.31 -8.48 -5.95
CA SER A 44 0.04 -9.01 -5.70
C SER A 44 1.12 -8.15 -6.34
N ILE A 45 2.32 -8.16 -5.75
CA ILE A 45 3.53 -7.75 -6.46
C ILE A 45 4.02 -8.94 -7.30
N ILE A 46 4.37 -8.72 -8.55
CA ILE A 46 4.86 -9.76 -9.48
C ILE A 46 6.19 -9.35 -10.11
N ASP A 47 6.89 -10.31 -10.71
CA ASP A 47 8.13 -10.11 -11.48
C ASP A 47 9.23 -9.35 -10.74
N VAL A 48 9.33 -9.53 -9.42
CA VAL A 48 10.28 -8.83 -8.53
C VAL A 48 11.73 -9.02 -9.00
N ASP A 49 12.06 -10.17 -9.57
CA ASP A 49 13.42 -10.51 -10.01
C ASP A 49 13.73 -10.09 -11.45
N VAL A 50 12.72 -9.65 -12.21
CA VAL A 50 12.84 -9.30 -13.64
C VAL A 50 12.69 -7.80 -13.85
N VAL A 51 11.83 -7.15 -13.06
CA VAL A 51 11.61 -5.71 -13.09
C VAL A 51 12.75 -5.02 -12.33
N PRO A 52 13.29 -3.88 -12.82
CA PRO A 52 14.32 -3.15 -12.10
C PRO A 52 13.91 -2.83 -10.66
N GLU A 53 14.85 -2.88 -9.71
CA GLU A 53 14.59 -2.65 -8.27
C GLU A 53 13.95 -1.28 -7.96
N THR A 54 14.12 -0.31 -8.86
CA THR A 54 13.51 1.03 -8.77
C THR A 54 12.05 1.07 -9.18
N CYS A 55 11.52 -0.06 -9.67
CA CYS A 55 10.17 -0.19 -10.19
C CYS A 55 9.42 -1.29 -9.42
N ARG A 56 8.09 -1.26 -9.53
CA ARG A 56 7.20 -2.25 -8.92
C ARG A 56 6.13 -2.62 -9.93
N ARG A 57 5.96 -3.92 -10.18
CA ARG A 57 4.84 -4.43 -10.96
C ARG A 57 3.76 -4.97 -10.04
N VAL A 58 2.59 -4.37 -10.13
CA VAL A 58 1.43 -4.65 -9.28
C VAL A 58 0.33 -5.25 -10.13
N ARG A 59 -0.24 -6.36 -9.68
CA ARG A 59 -1.48 -6.91 -10.22
C ARG A 59 -2.63 -6.51 -9.31
N LEU A 60 -3.71 -5.97 -9.87
CA LEU A 60 -4.98 -5.67 -9.20
C LEU A 60 -6.08 -6.51 -9.84
N VAL A 61 -6.87 -7.20 -9.01
CA VAL A 61 -7.98 -8.06 -9.46
C VAL A 61 -9.27 -7.56 -8.84
N LYS A 62 -10.19 -7.13 -9.71
CA LYS A 62 -11.52 -6.65 -9.33
C LYS A 62 -12.49 -7.83 -9.26
N HIS A 63 -13.27 -7.90 -8.19
CA HIS A 63 -14.25 -8.97 -7.98
C HIS A 63 -15.65 -8.42 -7.74
N GLY A 64 -16.65 -9.03 -8.38
CA GLY A 64 -18.06 -8.97 -7.99
C GLY A 64 -18.72 -7.59 -7.95
N SER A 65 -18.08 -6.55 -8.46
CA SER A 65 -18.62 -5.19 -8.48
C SER A 65 -18.18 -4.47 -9.74
N GLU A 66 -18.97 -3.51 -10.20
CA GLU A 66 -18.58 -2.58 -11.28
C GLU A 66 -17.75 -1.39 -10.75
N ARG A 67 -17.31 -1.43 -9.49
CA ARG A 67 -16.57 -0.32 -8.88
C ARG A 67 -15.27 -0.02 -9.65
N PRO A 68 -14.86 1.26 -9.72
CA PRO A 68 -13.59 1.64 -10.30
C PRO A 68 -12.41 1.00 -9.57
N LEU A 69 -11.23 1.03 -10.20
CA LEU A 69 -9.98 0.57 -9.56
C LEU A 69 -9.57 1.48 -8.37
N GLY A 70 -10.11 2.68 -8.30
CA GLY A 70 -9.97 3.55 -7.14
C GLY A 70 -8.69 4.39 -7.15
N PHE A 71 -8.22 4.80 -8.32
CA PHE A 71 -7.14 5.76 -8.48
C PHE A 71 -7.30 6.56 -9.77
N TYR A 72 -6.65 7.71 -9.84
CA TYR A 72 -6.70 8.62 -10.99
C TYR A 72 -5.29 8.82 -11.50
N ILE A 73 -5.16 9.05 -12.81
CA ILE A 73 -3.90 9.40 -13.44
C ILE A 73 -3.94 10.84 -13.95
N ARG A 74 -2.76 11.39 -14.23
CA ARG A 74 -2.57 12.70 -14.85
C ARG A 74 -1.34 12.69 -15.73
N ASP A 75 -1.27 13.65 -16.64
CA ASP A 75 -0.03 14.01 -17.30
C ASP A 75 0.95 14.66 -16.32
N GLY A 76 2.22 14.57 -16.66
CA GLY A 76 3.30 15.20 -15.95
C GLY A 76 4.60 15.10 -16.73
N MET A 77 5.68 15.48 -16.07
CA MET A 77 7.01 15.47 -16.67
C MET A 77 7.91 14.59 -15.82
N SER A 78 8.51 13.59 -16.45
CA SER A 78 9.52 12.72 -15.86
C SER A 78 10.91 13.12 -16.33
N PHE A 79 11.90 12.93 -15.48
CA PHE A 79 13.30 13.09 -15.87
C PHE A 79 13.89 11.72 -16.18
N ARG A 80 14.44 11.58 -17.38
CA ARG A 80 15.10 10.37 -17.84
C ARG A 80 16.54 10.67 -18.20
N VAL A 81 17.41 9.71 -17.94
CA VAL A 81 18.79 9.75 -18.40
C VAL A 81 18.80 9.14 -19.80
N THR A 82 19.15 9.96 -20.80
CA THR A 82 19.36 9.55 -22.18
C THR A 82 20.86 9.67 -22.50
N PRO A 83 21.34 9.12 -23.63
CA PRO A 83 22.73 9.29 -24.05
C PRO A 83 23.16 10.76 -24.18
N ASP A 84 22.21 11.64 -24.51
CA ASP A 84 22.42 13.10 -24.65
C ASP A 84 22.34 13.87 -23.32
N GLY A 85 22.12 13.17 -22.20
CA GLY A 85 22.07 13.73 -20.86
C GLY A 85 20.72 13.55 -20.15
N MET A 86 20.44 14.40 -19.16
CA MET A 86 19.17 14.35 -18.43
C MET A 86 18.09 15.12 -19.18
N GLN A 87 17.06 14.41 -19.65
CA GLN A 87 15.98 15.00 -20.43
C GLN A 87 14.67 14.96 -19.66
N LYS A 88 13.91 16.06 -19.79
CA LYS A 88 12.54 16.16 -19.31
C LYS A 88 11.59 15.63 -20.40
N VAL A 89 10.89 14.54 -20.11
CA VAL A 89 9.98 13.86 -21.05
C VAL A 89 8.56 13.80 -20.48
N PRO A 90 7.51 13.75 -21.33
CA PRO A 90 6.16 13.49 -20.85
C PRO A 90 6.06 12.14 -20.12
N GLY A 91 5.24 12.09 -19.06
CA GLY A 91 4.98 10.88 -18.30
C GLY A 91 3.60 10.88 -17.65
N ILE A 92 3.13 9.70 -17.26
CA ILE A 92 1.83 9.50 -16.62
C ILE A 92 2.04 9.21 -15.14
N PHE A 93 1.27 9.85 -14.28
CA PHE A 93 1.44 9.74 -12.83
C PHE A 93 0.11 9.47 -12.14
N ILE A 94 0.13 8.71 -11.05
CA ILE A 94 -1.02 8.61 -10.17
C ILE A 94 -1.24 9.96 -9.49
N SER A 95 -2.39 10.58 -9.72
CA SER A 95 -2.74 11.90 -9.18
C SER A 95 -3.51 11.83 -7.87
N ARG A 96 -4.27 10.75 -7.65
CA ARG A 96 -5.12 10.58 -6.47
C ARG A 96 -5.46 9.10 -6.26
N LEU A 97 -5.65 8.72 -5.01
CA LEU A 97 -6.27 7.45 -4.60
C LEU A 97 -7.67 7.72 -4.03
N VAL A 98 -8.63 6.84 -4.31
CA VAL A 98 -9.98 6.91 -3.75
C VAL A 98 -9.95 6.30 -2.34
N PRO A 99 -10.42 7.03 -1.30
CA PRO A 99 -10.53 6.48 0.04
C PRO A 99 -11.38 5.21 0.10
N GLY A 100 -10.84 4.13 0.66
CA GLY A 100 -11.45 2.80 0.70
C GLY A 100 -11.58 2.13 -0.67
N GLY A 101 -10.98 2.70 -1.71
CA GLY A 101 -10.93 2.11 -3.05
C GLY A 101 -9.99 0.90 -3.11
N LEU A 102 -10.06 0.12 -4.20
CA LEU A 102 -9.23 -1.07 -4.37
C LEU A 102 -7.74 -0.71 -4.32
N ALA A 103 -7.29 0.25 -5.13
CA ALA A 103 -5.89 0.66 -5.17
C ALA A 103 -5.36 1.13 -3.79
N GLU A 104 -6.10 2.01 -3.10
CA GLU A 104 -5.71 2.47 -1.77
C GLU A 104 -5.64 1.33 -0.75
N SER A 105 -6.66 0.47 -0.73
CA SER A 105 -6.75 -0.65 0.23
C SER A 105 -5.61 -1.65 0.10
N THR A 106 -4.99 -1.75 -1.08
CA THR A 106 -3.82 -2.63 -1.27
C THR A 106 -2.53 -2.06 -0.69
N GLY A 107 -2.42 -0.72 -0.58
CA GLY A 107 -1.17 -0.04 -0.17
C GLY A 107 0.00 -0.22 -1.15
N LEU A 108 -0.24 -0.78 -2.33
CA LEU A 108 0.82 -1.08 -3.31
C LEU A 108 1.07 0.06 -4.31
N LEU A 109 0.14 1.01 -4.40
CA LEU A 109 0.21 2.19 -5.24
C LEU A 109 0.14 3.45 -4.37
N ALA A 110 0.82 4.51 -4.79
CA ALA A 110 0.82 5.79 -4.11
C ALA A 110 0.63 6.95 -5.09
N VAL A 111 0.15 8.09 -4.57
CA VAL A 111 0.13 9.34 -5.32
C VAL A 111 1.56 9.72 -5.71
N ASN A 112 1.73 10.21 -6.94
CA ASN A 112 2.98 10.53 -7.63
C ASN A 112 3.80 9.35 -8.13
N ASP A 113 3.34 8.10 -7.97
CA ASP A 113 3.96 6.98 -8.68
C ASP A 113 3.88 7.24 -10.19
N GLU A 114 5.01 7.08 -10.89
CA GLU A 114 5.06 7.21 -12.35
C GLU A 114 4.65 5.88 -12.96
N VAL A 115 3.62 5.88 -13.81
CA VAL A 115 3.18 4.72 -14.56
C VAL A 115 4.11 4.52 -15.76
N LEU A 116 4.63 3.32 -15.90
CA LEU A 116 5.55 2.94 -16.97
C LEU A 116 4.91 1.99 -17.99
N GLU A 117 4.04 1.10 -17.52
CA GLU A 117 3.47 0.03 -18.32
C GLU A 117 2.08 -0.36 -17.80
N VAL A 118 1.19 -0.72 -18.71
CA VAL A 118 -0.12 -1.33 -18.42
C VAL A 118 -0.25 -2.61 -19.25
N ASN A 119 -0.42 -3.75 -18.56
CA ASN A 119 -0.61 -5.09 -19.13
C ASN A 119 0.42 -5.45 -20.24
N GLY A 120 1.71 -5.18 -20.01
CA GLY A 120 2.76 -5.45 -20.99
C GLY A 120 3.02 -4.34 -22.00
N ILE A 121 2.23 -3.27 -22.00
CA ILE A 121 2.31 -2.18 -22.97
C ILE A 121 2.88 -0.93 -22.30
N GLU A 122 4.03 -0.46 -22.78
CA GLU A 122 4.65 0.79 -22.33
C GLU A 122 3.73 1.99 -22.57
N VAL A 123 3.69 2.92 -21.61
CA VAL A 123 2.85 4.14 -21.72
C VAL A 123 3.60 5.33 -22.32
N ALA A 124 4.91 5.22 -22.51
CA ALA A 124 5.71 6.28 -23.10
C ALA A 124 5.21 6.62 -24.52
N GLY A 125 5.00 7.91 -24.77
CA GLY A 125 4.50 8.41 -26.06
C GLY A 125 3.00 8.20 -26.31
N LYS A 126 2.25 7.63 -25.36
CA LYS A 126 0.78 7.54 -25.42
C LYS A 126 0.14 8.77 -24.78
N THR A 127 -1.06 9.12 -25.25
CA THR A 127 -1.86 10.18 -24.62
C THR A 127 -2.49 9.68 -23.31
N LEU A 128 -2.85 10.60 -22.42
CA LEU A 128 -3.56 10.28 -21.19
C LEU A 128 -4.83 9.45 -21.43
N ASP A 129 -5.60 9.81 -22.47
CA ASP A 129 -6.83 9.11 -22.85
C ASP A 129 -6.54 7.68 -23.30
N GLN A 130 -5.50 7.47 -24.12
CA GLN A 130 -5.10 6.12 -24.55
C GLN A 130 -4.71 5.24 -23.36
N VAL A 131 -3.98 5.79 -22.39
CA VAL A 131 -3.58 5.06 -21.18
C VAL A 131 -4.78 4.77 -20.29
N THR A 132 -5.71 5.72 -20.19
CA THR A 132 -7.00 5.55 -19.50
C THR A 132 -7.78 4.39 -20.11
N ASP A 133 -7.95 4.38 -21.44
CA ASP A 133 -8.64 3.32 -22.16
C ASP A 133 -7.99 1.96 -21.95
N MET A 134 -6.65 1.90 -21.95
CA MET A 134 -5.90 0.68 -21.65
C MET A 134 -6.18 0.17 -20.24
N MET A 135 -6.24 1.05 -19.23
CA MET A 135 -6.57 0.65 -17.86
C MET A 135 -8.03 0.18 -17.73
N VAL A 136 -8.97 0.87 -18.37
CA VAL A 136 -10.40 0.50 -18.36
C VAL A 136 -10.61 -0.87 -19.00
N ALA A 137 -10.01 -1.09 -20.18
CA ALA A 137 -10.10 -2.36 -20.90
C ALA A 137 -9.56 -3.54 -20.10
N ASN A 138 -8.59 -3.30 -19.22
CA ASN A 138 -7.98 -4.31 -18.35
C ASN A 138 -8.43 -4.23 -16.88
N SER A 139 -9.50 -3.48 -16.58
CA SER A 139 -9.89 -3.15 -15.19
C SER A 139 -10.27 -4.35 -14.31
N TRP A 140 -10.62 -5.49 -14.91
CA TRP A 140 -10.87 -6.73 -14.16
C TRP A 140 -9.59 -7.41 -13.67
N ASN A 141 -8.50 -7.26 -14.41
CA ASN A 141 -7.20 -7.87 -14.14
C ASN A 141 -6.09 -6.94 -14.67
N LEU A 142 -5.86 -5.85 -13.94
CA LEU A 142 -4.88 -4.85 -14.30
C LEU A 142 -3.49 -5.29 -13.81
N ILE A 143 -2.51 -5.24 -14.68
CA ILE A 143 -1.09 -5.35 -14.33
C ILE A 143 -0.46 -4.01 -14.65
N ILE A 144 0.04 -3.31 -13.65
CA ILE A 144 0.63 -1.98 -13.80
C ILE A 144 2.07 -1.99 -13.28
N THR A 145 3.01 -1.52 -14.11
CA THR A 145 4.39 -1.28 -13.68
C THR A 145 4.54 0.19 -13.36
N VAL A 146 4.99 0.50 -12.15
CA VAL A 146 5.20 1.88 -11.68
C VAL A 146 6.63 2.09 -11.18
N LYS A 147 7.12 3.32 -11.24
CA LYS A 147 8.26 3.80 -10.48
C LYS A 147 7.73 4.51 -9.21
N PRO A 148 7.95 3.96 -8.01
CA PRO A 148 7.40 4.54 -6.78
C PRO A 148 7.93 5.96 -6.50
N ALA A 149 7.04 6.87 -6.09
CA ALA A 149 7.40 8.24 -5.73
C ALA A 149 8.32 8.31 -4.50
N ASN A 150 8.05 7.44 -3.52
CA ASN A 150 8.79 7.36 -2.27
C ASN A 150 9.61 6.07 -2.27
N GLN A 151 10.81 6.14 -2.85
CA GLN A 151 11.77 5.02 -2.86
C GLN A 151 12.12 4.53 -1.44
N LYS A 152 11.81 5.32 -0.40
CA LYS A 152 12.01 5.01 1.03
C LYS A 152 10.97 4.04 1.61
N THR A 153 9.76 3.95 1.02
CA THR A 153 8.66 3.13 1.55
C THR A 153 8.54 1.77 0.84
N ALA A 154 9.30 1.55 -0.23
CA ALA A 154 9.24 0.31 -1.01
C ALA A 154 10.14 -0.82 -0.46
N MET A 155 11.03 -0.52 0.49
CA MET A 155 11.82 -1.52 1.18
C MET A 155 11.19 -1.81 2.53
N GLY A 156 10.44 -2.91 2.63
CA GLY A 156 10.24 -3.55 3.94
C GLY A 156 11.61 -3.80 4.59
N PRO A 157 11.72 -3.75 5.93
CA PRO A 157 13.00 -3.89 6.60
C PRO A 157 13.62 -5.24 6.22
N ARG A 158 14.79 -5.18 5.56
CA ARG A 158 15.66 -6.34 5.39
C ARG A 158 15.97 -6.85 6.80
N ARG A 159 15.55 -8.09 7.10
CA ARG A 159 15.90 -8.82 8.31
C ARG A 159 17.43 -8.80 8.52
N GLY A 160 17.90 -7.88 9.34
CA GLY A 160 19.18 -7.91 10.00
C GLY A 160 18.92 -8.16 11.48
N SER A 161 19.14 -9.39 11.92
CA SER A 161 19.13 -9.79 13.32
C SER A 161 20.10 -8.93 14.13
N VAL A 162 19.58 -8.00 14.94
CA VAL A 162 20.25 -7.53 16.15
C VAL A 162 19.26 -7.55 17.31
N SER A 163 19.23 -8.70 17.99
CA SER A 163 18.86 -8.74 19.40
C SER A 163 19.73 -7.75 20.15
N ARG A 164 19.14 -6.81 20.90
CA ARG A 164 19.65 -6.27 22.17
C ARG A 164 18.63 -5.36 22.83
N ASN A 165 17.88 -5.97 23.74
CA ASN A 165 17.63 -5.52 25.10
C ASN A 165 17.07 -4.10 25.32
N SER A 166 15.78 -4.05 25.63
CA SER A 166 15.18 -2.93 26.37
C SER A 166 15.80 -2.84 27.77
N GLN A 167 16.47 -1.72 28.07
CA GLN A 167 16.64 -1.30 29.46
C GLN A 167 16.08 0.10 29.65
N VAL A 168 15.11 0.12 30.56
CA VAL A 168 14.60 1.27 31.28
C VAL A 168 15.71 1.82 32.19
N SER A 169 15.91 3.14 32.19
CA SER A 169 16.42 3.85 33.37
C SER A 169 16.16 5.35 33.30
N SER A 170 15.70 5.83 34.45
CA SER A 170 15.22 7.15 34.79
C SER A 170 16.30 8.25 34.86
N GLY A 171 15.87 9.48 34.54
CA GLY A 171 16.20 10.72 35.28
C GLY A 171 17.59 11.33 35.17
N SER A 172 17.67 12.59 34.70
CA SER A 172 18.02 13.81 35.50
C SER A 172 18.64 14.95 34.66
N GLN A 173 18.05 16.15 34.82
CA GLN A 173 18.58 17.54 34.83
C GLN A 173 19.74 18.05 33.94
N ALA A 174 19.38 19.05 33.12
CA ALA A 174 19.93 20.39 32.82
C ALA A 174 21.43 20.82 32.91
N THR A 175 21.68 21.90 32.12
CA THR A 175 22.79 22.91 32.05
C THR A 175 23.96 22.56 31.12
N THR A 176 24.61 23.43 30.31
CA THR A 176 24.60 24.89 29.98
C THR A 176 25.53 25.13 28.76
N ALA A 177 25.23 26.17 27.94
CA ALA A 177 26.13 27.06 27.13
C ALA A 177 27.20 26.45 26.18
N SER A 178 27.66 27.04 25.07
CA SER A 178 27.39 28.21 24.21
C SER A 178 28.23 28.00 22.92
N ASP A 179 27.87 28.67 21.82
CA ASP A 179 28.79 29.39 20.90
C ASP A 179 28.30 29.42 19.43
N ASP A 180 28.47 30.61 18.89
CA ASP A 180 27.95 31.24 17.68
C ASP A 180 28.46 30.68 16.35
N ALA A 181 27.65 30.84 15.27
CA ALA A 181 28.05 31.59 14.08
C ALA A 181 26.89 31.69 13.06
N ASP A 182 26.54 32.94 12.79
CA ASP A 182 25.71 33.52 11.72
C ASP A 182 26.28 33.27 10.31
N TYR A 183 25.43 33.11 9.30
CA TYR A 183 25.63 33.54 7.91
C TYR A 183 24.32 33.44 7.10
N ASP A 184 23.70 34.61 6.93
CA ASP A 184 23.11 35.18 5.71
C ASP A 184 21.92 34.54 4.95
N GLN A 185 21.16 35.48 4.41
CA GLN A 185 19.77 35.46 3.99
C GLN A 185 19.71 35.59 2.46
N ASP A 186 18.93 34.74 1.80
CA ASP A 186 18.44 35.00 0.44
C ASP A 186 16.92 34.73 0.39
N GLU A 187 16.16 35.82 0.49
CA GLU A 187 14.74 35.89 0.20
C GLU A 187 14.55 36.18 -1.29
N VAL A 188 13.77 35.38 -2.05
CA VAL A 188 12.96 35.88 -3.18
C VAL A 188 11.86 34.92 -3.66
N LEU A 189 10.63 35.41 -3.51
CA LEU A 189 9.48 35.48 -4.45
C LEU A 189 8.62 34.23 -4.82
N ASP A 190 7.33 34.41 -4.52
CA ASP A 190 6.13 33.59 -4.75
C ASP A 190 5.65 33.57 -6.21
N LEU A 191 5.14 32.42 -6.67
CA LEU A 191 4.24 32.31 -7.83
C LEU A 191 3.21 31.21 -7.59
N THR A 192 2.21 31.54 -6.78
CA THR A 192 0.87 30.94 -6.86
C THR A 192 0.35 30.93 -8.30
N HIS A 193 0.28 29.75 -8.90
CA HIS A 193 -0.62 29.49 -10.02
C HIS A 193 -1.35 28.16 -9.79
N HIS A 194 -2.53 28.26 -9.18
CA HIS A 194 -3.54 27.21 -9.25
C HIS A 194 -4.05 27.10 -10.68
N GLN A 195 -3.42 26.21 -11.45
CA GLN A 195 -4.05 25.69 -12.67
C GLN A 195 -4.74 24.38 -12.32
N GLN A 196 -6.04 24.49 -12.09
CA GLN A 196 -6.93 23.36 -11.88
C GLN A 196 -7.01 22.59 -13.20
N GLN A 197 -6.34 21.44 -13.26
CA GLN A 197 -6.40 20.54 -14.41
C GLN A 197 -7.65 19.65 -14.35
N PRO A 198 -8.28 19.33 -15.49
CA PRO A 198 -9.45 18.45 -15.53
C PRO A 198 -9.07 17.05 -15.04
N VAL A 199 -9.91 16.49 -14.17
CA VAL A 199 -9.74 15.16 -13.58
C VAL A 199 -10.75 14.24 -14.25
N LEU A 200 -10.28 13.17 -14.92
CA LEU A 200 -11.14 12.10 -15.42
C LEU A 200 -11.15 10.92 -14.45
N HIS A 201 -12.35 10.39 -14.17
CA HIS A 201 -12.61 9.29 -13.24
C HIS A 201 -12.27 7.93 -13.85
N LEU A 202 -11.53 7.10 -13.10
CA LEU A 202 -11.14 5.72 -13.41
C LEU A 202 -11.47 4.77 -12.25
#